data_AF-A0AA42ZBL7-F1
#
_entry.id   AF-A0AA42ZBL7-F1
#
_cell.length_a   1.000
_cell.length_b   1.000
_cell.length_c   1.000
_cell.angle_alpha   90.00
_cell.angle_beta   90.00
_cell.angle_gamma   90.00
#
_symmetry.space_group_name_H-M   'P 1'
#
loop_
_entity.id
_entity.type
_entity.pdbx_description
1 polymer ?
#
loop_
_entity_poly.entity_id
_entity_poly.type
_entity_poly.pdbx_seq_one_letter_code
_entity_poly.pdbx_strand_id
1 'polypeptide(L)'
;MIRKAILYCIGLCCPIFLLGQGQTTNWYFGEEAGLRFNPDGSVTPLTDGQISTFEGCATISDSFGNLLFYTDGILVYDSEHSIMENGYGLFGDSSSTQSAIIVPKPEDPDIFYIFSVDTATTSTDTDFGMHYSIVDLSKNNGKGAVTVKNINLFDETSEKIAAIIRNCFDRSIWVVTMVPRDSGTRFFDTVLAFEVTANGVNTKPVKSSIPGLLIEDPRGYLKFSPDGTILVSANQTSGLYLFDFDINSGKISDYTRITIPGKNSNPYGVEFSPSGRYLYVHSTNEVIPPSLDYSSYLLQYDLESPNIQSSMALLDERPIYRGALQLGENGKIYRTLSKNYFEGTNYLGVIHAPEEQGLAANYQHDAIDLGAKITNQGLPPFIQSFLSGDNIVKNEDGTFTDSKMICEGDAFTMETDSIPGAIYIWEKDGNPLTSITGFRHTITNADQADSGKYQVEVISPDPFECPLLGKSSIEVIPRPSSQLSLTECDFDMENSIDGLTQLNLLSISEDPGLSFEFYESIADRDANITITSPEAYQNYQA
;
A
#
# COMPACT_ATOMS: atom_id res chain seq x y z
N MET A 1 -50.09 23.77 35.92
CA MET A 1 -48.83 24.37 36.38
C MET A 1 -47.81 23.26 36.57
N ILE A 2 -46.84 23.25 35.64
CA ILE A 2 -45.48 22.68 35.61
C ILE A 2 -44.94 22.09 36.93
N ARG A 3 -44.31 20.91 36.83
CA ARG A 3 -42.91 20.54 37.26
C ARG A 3 -42.88 19.10 37.76
N LYS A 4 -41.89 18.24 37.50
CA LYS A 4 -40.72 18.20 36.59
C LYS A 4 -40.22 16.75 36.71
N ALA A 5 -40.03 16.06 35.60
CA ALA A 5 -39.27 14.82 35.56
C ALA A 5 -37.78 15.15 35.77
N ILE A 6 -37.10 14.40 36.62
CA ILE A 6 -35.64 14.38 36.71
C ILE A 6 -35.24 12.96 36.31
N LEU A 7 -34.82 12.83 35.05
CA LEU A 7 -34.14 11.64 34.53
C LEU A 7 -32.63 11.86 34.75
N TYR A 8 -31.99 10.89 35.38
CA TYR A 8 -30.54 10.88 35.60
C TYR A 8 -29.80 10.73 34.26
N CYS A 9 -29.09 11.77 33.84
CA CYS A 9 -27.99 11.64 32.87
C CYS A 9 -26.76 11.12 33.60
N ILE A 10 -26.51 9.81 33.53
CA ILE A 10 -25.17 9.25 33.72
C ILE A 10 -24.54 9.26 32.34
N GLY A 11 -23.71 10.27 32.08
CA GLY A 11 -22.92 10.34 30.86
C GLY A 11 -21.92 9.19 30.83
N LEU A 12 -21.98 8.40 29.77
CA LEU A 12 -20.89 7.52 29.36
C LEU A 12 -19.65 8.37 29.10
N CYS A 13 -18.68 8.32 30.02
CA CYS A 13 -17.27 8.49 29.65
C CYS A 13 -16.73 7.09 29.34
N CYS A 14 -17.14 6.53 28.21
CA CYS A 14 -16.34 5.49 27.56
C CYS A 14 -15.31 6.24 26.71
N PRO A 15 -14.01 6.15 26.96
CA PRO A 15 -13.04 6.66 26.01
C PRO A 15 -13.22 5.85 24.72
N ILE A 16 -13.81 6.49 23.71
CA ILE A 16 -13.76 6.00 22.34
C ILE A 16 -12.30 6.20 21.95
N PHE A 17 -11.52 5.11 22.02
CA PHE A 17 -10.20 5.09 21.41
C PHE A 17 -10.41 5.21 19.91
N LEU A 18 -10.22 6.43 19.40
CA LEU A 18 -10.06 6.69 17.96
C LEU A 18 -8.96 5.77 17.44
N LEU A 19 -9.29 4.96 16.42
CA LEU A 19 -8.31 4.18 15.69
C LEU A 19 -7.54 5.13 14.78
N GLY A 20 -6.45 5.71 15.26
CA GLY A 20 -5.48 6.31 14.35
C GLY A 20 -4.82 5.21 13.50
N GLN A 21 -4.59 5.49 12.21
CA GLN A 21 -4.16 4.53 11.18
C GLN A 21 -2.68 4.66 10.81
N GLY A 22 -1.87 5.21 11.71
CA GLY A 22 -0.46 5.45 11.45
C GLY A 22 0.43 4.20 11.46
N GLN A 23 -0.11 3.00 11.69
CA GLN A 23 0.67 1.78 11.90
C GLN A 23 1.60 1.43 10.72
N THR A 24 1.26 1.89 9.52
CA THR A 24 2.02 1.67 8.29
C THR A 24 2.75 2.92 7.79
N THR A 25 2.84 3.98 8.60
CA THR A 25 3.40 5.29 8.20
C THR A 25 4.90 5.27 7.94
N ASN A 26 5.66 4.42 8.63
CA ASN A 26 7.10 4.31 8.46
C ASN A 26 7.45 2.93 7.93
N TRP A 27 8.30 2.87 6.91
CA TRP A 27 8.81 1.64 6.32
C TRP A 27 10.34 1.65 6.44
N TYR A 28 10.93 0.58 6.94
CA TYR A 28 12.38 0.35 6.92
C TYR A 28 12.68 -0.97 6.22
N PHE A 29 13.60 -0.94 5.24
CA PHE A 29 13.85 -2.06 4.33
C PHE A 29 15.23 -1.95 3.65
N GLY A 30 15.62 -3.00 2.93
CA GLY A 30 16.84 -3.01 2.12
C GLY A 30 18.11 -2.76 2.92
N GLU A 31 18.96 -1.86 2.43
CA GLU A 31 20.20 -1.43 3.08
C GLU A 31 20.05 0.01 3.59
N GLU A 32 19.70 0.10 4.87
CA GLU A 32 19.57 1.34 5.64
C GLU A 32 18.57 2.35 5.03
N ALA A 33 17.65 1.86 4.19
CA ALA A 33 16.63 2.66 3.54
C ALA A 33 15.36 2.72 4.39
N GLY A 34 14.59 3.77 4.18
CA GLY A 34 13.22 3.82 4.66
C GLY A 34 12.37 4.85 3.92
N LEU A 35 11.08 4.83 4.21
CA LEU A 35 10.10 5.79 3.74
C LEU A 35 9.20 6.22 4.90
N ARG A 36 8.81 7.50 4.91
CA ARG A 36 7.72 8.02 5.73
C ARG A 36 6.60 8.52 4.84
N PHE A 37 5.38 8.09 5.10
CA PHE A 37 4.19 8.62 4.47
C PHE A 37 3.71 9.85 5.24
N ASN A 38 3.46 10.94 4.52
CA ASN A 38 3.03 12.19 5.11
C ASN A 38 1.50 12.31 5.07
N PRO A 39 0.90 13.11 5.97
CA PRO A 39 -0.54 13.37 5.95
C PRO A 39 -1.05 13.94 4.63
N ASP A 40 -0.23 14.72 3.91
CA ASP A 40 -0.56 15.28 2.59
C ASP A 40 -0.51 14.25 1.44
N GLY A 41 -0.23 12.97 1.73
CA GLY A 41 -0.12 11.89 0.74
C GLY A 41 1.25 11.81 0.03
N SER A 42 2.15 12.75 0.29
CA SER A 42 3.55 12.68 -0.16
C SER A 42 4.34 11.63 0.64
N VAL A 43 5.51 11.28 0.13
CA VAL A 43 6.43 10.34 0.80
C VAL A 43 7.80 10.97 0.94
N THR A 44 8.40 10.82 2.11
CA THR A 44 9.76 11.28 2.42
C THR A 44 10.70 10.09 2.57
N PRO A 45 11.77 10.00 1.77
CA PRO A 45 12.83 9.03 1.98
C PRO A 45 13.52 9.23 3.34
N LEU A 46 13.69 8.14 4.08
CA LEU A 46 14.41 8.10 5.35
C LEU A 46 15.79 7.48 5.13
N THR A 47 16.78 7.98 5.87
CA THR A 47 18.21 7.58 5.74
C THR A 47 18.83 7.12 7.05
N ASP A 48 18.01 6.97 8.09
CA ASP A 48 18.36 6.58 9.45
C ASP A 48 18.11 5.10 9.76
N GLY A 49 17.57 4.34 8.79
CA GLY A 49 17.37 2.90 8.91
C GLY A 49 18.67 2.15 9.22
N GLN A 50 18.56 1.06 9.97
CA GLN A 50 19.71 0.25 10.41
C GLN A 50 19.66 -1.21 9.93
N ILE A 51 18.56 -1.62 9.30
CA ILE A 51 18.47 -2.94 8.67
C ILE A 51 19.38 -2.97 7.45
N SER A 52 20.03 -4.11 7.23
CA SER A 52 20.69 -4.46 5.98
C SER A 52 20.28 -5.89 5.62
N THR A 53 19.34 -6.01 4.68
CA THR A 53 18.73 -7.28 4.27
C THR A 53 18.50 -7.31 2.75
N PHE A 54 18.49 -8.50 2.16
CA PHE A 54 18.21 -8.68 0.74
C PHE A 54 16.70 -8.73 0.45
N GLU A 55 15.95 -9.39 1.31
CA GLU A 55 14.53 -9.66 1.09
C GLU A 55 13.69 -9.16 2.28
N GLY A 56 13.28 -10.06 3.17
CA GLY A 56 12.30 -9.78 4.21
C GLY A 56 12.73 -8.74 5.25
N CYS A 57 11.73 -7.97 5.68
CA CYS A 57 11.78 -7.03 6.80
C CYS A 57 10.35 -6.79 7.31
N ALA A 58 10.20 -6.14 8.46
CA ALA A 58 8.93 -5.68 8.99
C ALA A 58 9.11 -4.37 9.78
N THR A 59 8.10 -3.51 9.77
CA THR A 59 8.08 -2.26 10.54
C THR A 59 6.69 -2.07 11.14
N ILE A 60 6.60 -1.42 12.31
CA ILE A 60 5.32 -0.96 12.81
C ILE A 60 5.45 0.40 13.50
N SER A 61 4.41 1.20 13.32
CA SER A 61 4.23 2.50 13.97
C SER A 61 3.02 2.48 14.91
N ASP A 62 2.87 3.51 15.72
CA ASP A 62 1.67 3.73 16.51
C ASP A 62 0.53 4.29 15.64
N SER A 63 -0.63 4.47 16.26
CA SER A 63 -1.81 5.03 15.60
C SER A 63 -1.62 6.46 15.06
N PHE A 64 -0.60 7.18 15.52
CA PHE A 64 -0.28 8.55 15.10
C PHE A 64 0.86 8.60 14.07
N GLY A 65 1.40 7.45 13.66
CA GLY A 65 2.47 7.36 12.66
C GLY A 65 3.86 7.56 13.25
N ASN A 66 4.03 7.49 14.57
CA ASN A 66 5.34 7.45 15.19
C ASN A 66 5.90 6.03 15.10
N LEU A 67 7.15 5.90 14.70
CA LEU A 67 7.84 4.60 14.67
C LEU A 67 7.85 3.96 16.06
N LEU A 68 7.46 2.68 16.16
CA LEU A 68 7.60 1.89 17.38
C LEU A 68 8.86 1.04 17.33
N PHE A 69 8.98 0.18 16.31
CA PHE A 69 10.16 -0.66 16.06
C PHE A 69 10.10 -1.30 14.67
N TYR A 70 11.22 -1.87 14.25
CA TYR A 70 11.37 -2.57 12.97
C TYR A 70 12.39 -3.71 13.08
N THR A 71 12.31 -4.68 12.18
CA THR A 71 13.15 -5.89 12.22
C THR A 71 13.36 -6.49 10.83
N ASP A 72 14.50 -7.14 10.62
CA ASP A 72 14.77 -7.98 9.45
C ASP A 72 14.39 -9.46 9.69
N GLY A 73 13.80 -9.77 10.86
CA GLY A 73 13.52 -11.12 11.32
C GLY A 73 14.62 -11.74 12.18
N ILE A 74 15.79 -11.10 12.30
CA ILE A 74 16.94 -11.57 13.11
C ILE A 74 17.27 -10.57 14.23
N LEU A 75 17.33 -9.29 13.88
CA LEU A 75 17.57 -8.15 14.76
C LEU A 75 16.34 -7.26 14.84
N VAL A 76 16.05 -6.73 16.03
CA VAL A 76 14.94 -5.81 16.30
C VAL A 76 15.53 -4.47 16.72
N TYR A 77 15.17 -3.41 16.00
CA TYR A 77 15.58 -2.04 16.28
C TYR A 77 14.40 -1.27 16.88
N ASP A 78 14.65 -0.52 17.95
CA ASP A 78 13.66 0.34 18.58
C ASP A 78 13.41 1.64 17.78
N SER A 79 12.52 2.49 18.29
CA SER A 79 12.17 3.78 17.69
C SER A 79 13.32 4.78 17.63
N GLU A 80 14.43 4.55 18.35
CA GLU A 80 15.65 5.37 18.31
C GLU A 80 16.74 4.75 17.45
N HIS A 81 16.39 3.76 16.60
CA HIS A 81 17.31 3.06 15.72
C HIS A 81 18.41 2.29 16.47
N SER A 82 18.21 1.98 17.75
CA SER A 82 19.13 1.14 18.52
C SER A 82 18.61 -0.29 18.55
N ILE A 83 19.50 -1.29 18.66
CA ILE A 83 19.06 -2.67 18.88
C ILE A 83 18.25 -2.70 20.19
N MET A 84 16.99 -3.12 20.09
CA MET A 84 16.06 -3.23 21.21
C MET A 84 16.65 -4.16 22.28
N GLU A 85 16.31 -3.94 23.55
CA GLU A 85 16.79 -4.83 24.63
C GLU A 85 16.41 -6.28 24.32
N ASN A 86 17.41 -7.18 24.30
CA ASN A 86 17.26 -8.59 23.93
C ASN A 86 16.78 -8.83 22.47
N GLY A 87 16.81 -7.82 21.61
CA GLY A 87 16.35 -7.83 20.21
C GLY A 87 17.32 -8.45 19.21
N TYR A 88 18.06 -9.49 19.58
CA TYR A 88 18.97 -10.21 18.70
C TYR A 88 18.72 -11.72 18.72
N GLY A 89 19.03 -12.39 17.61
CA GLY A 89 18.94 -13.84 17.49
C GLY A 89 17.51 -14.36 17.38
N LEU A 90 16.63 -13.62 16.69
CA LEU A 90 15.37 -14.17 16.21
C LEU A 90 15.65 -15.15 15.05
N PHE A 91 14.73 -16.08 14.81
CA PHE A 91 14.86 -17.13 13.79
C PHE A 91 14.09 -16.77 12.51
N GLY A 92 14.34 -15.60 11.95
CA GLY A 92 14.08 -15.32 10.52
C GLY A 92 15.38 -15.37 9.73
N ASP A 93 15.31 -15.10 8.43
CA ASP A 93 16.49 -15.07 7.57
C ASP A 93 16.46 -13.93 6.54
N SER A 94 17.64 -13.41 6.21
CA SER A 94 17.83 -12.28 5.27
C SER A 94 17.45 -12.60 3.82
N SER A 95 17.44 -13.88 3.46
CA SER A 95 17.00 -14.40 2.16
C SER A 95 15.57 -14.91 2.18
N SER A 96 14.86 -14.87 3.31
CA SER A 96 13.45 -15.20 3.37
C SER A 96 12.62 -14.07 2.78
N THR A 97 11.83 -14.37 1.75
CA THR A 97 11.00 -13.40 1.01
C THR A 97 10.17 -12.48 1.92
N GLN A 98 9.52 -13.04 2.96
CA GLN A 98 8.80 -12.31 4.01
C GLN A 98 9.27 -12.82 5.39
N SER A 99 10.50 -12.47 5.75
CA SER A 99 11.20 -12.94 6.96
C SER A 99 10.47 -12.66 8.28
N ALA A 100 9.63 -11.63 8.34
CA ALA A 100 8.85 -11.31 9.52
C ALA A 100 7.54 -10.56 9.23
N ILE A 101 6.61 -10.63 10.17
CA ILE A 101 5.47 -9.70 10.29
C ILE A 101 5.24 -9.35 11.76
N ILE A 102 4.87 -8.10 12.02
CA ILE A 102 4.61 -7.59 13.37
C ILE A 102 3.10 -7.49 13.61
N VAL A 103 2.63 -8.07 14.71
CA VAL A 103 1.21 -8.17 15.04
C VAL A 103 0.96 -7.68 16.46
N PRO A 104 0.12 -6.64 16.68
CA PRO A 104 -0.21 -6.20 18.03
C PRO A 104 -1.04 -7.25 18.77
N LYS A 105 -0.89 -7.34 20.08
CA LYS A 105 -1.78 -8.12 20.93
C LYS A 105 -3.11 -7.36 21.09
N PRO A 106 -4.26 -7.95 20.73
CA PRO A 106 -5.54 -7.31 20.98
C PRO A 106 -5.73 -6.95 22.47
N GLU A 107 -6.38 -5.81 22.71
CA GLU A 107 -6.65 -5.24 24.06
C GLU A 107 -5.40 -4.88 24.89
N ASP A 108 -4.20 -4.90 24.31
CA ASP A 108 -2.96 -4.63 25.03
C ASP A 108 -1.98 -3.81 24.17
N PRO A 109 -1.98 -2.47 24.31
CA PRO A 109 -1.24 -1.58 23.40
C PRO A 109 0.28 -1.67 23.55
N ASP A 110 0.79 -2.28 24.63
CA ASP A 110 2.22 -2.38 24.90
C ASP A 110 2.83 -3.69 24.38
N ILE A 111 2.01 -4.68 24.01
CA ILE A 111 2.49 -6.01 23.63
C ILE A 111 2.33 -6.26 22.13
N PHE A 112 3.42 -6.70 21.50
CA PHE A 112 3.47 -7.07 20.10
C PHE A 112 4.10 -8.45 19.92
N TYR A 113 3.71 -9.13 18.87
CA TYR A 113 4.31 -10.38 18.42
C TYR A 113 5.10 -10.13 17.14
N ILE A 114 6.33 -10.63 17.10
CA ILE A 114 7.09 -10.76 15.86
C ILE A 114 6.96 -12.21 15.44
N PHE A 115 6.25 -12.48 14.35
CA PHE A 115 6.29 -13.78 13.71
C PHE A 115 7.44 -13.79 12.71
N SER A 116 8.34 -14.75 12.81
CA SER A 116 9.48 -14.90 11.91
C SER A 116 9.36 -16.19 11.10
N VAL A 117 9.86 -16.14 9.87
CA VAL A 117 9.85 -17.22 8.91
C VAL A 117 11.26 -17.37 8.34
N ASP A 118 11.80 -18.57 8.48
CA ASP A 118 13.15 -18.92 8.05
C ASP A 118 13.17 -19.54 6.63
N THR A 119 14.36 -19.65 6.06
CA THR A 119 14.65 -20.42 4.85
C THR A 119 16.06 -21.00 4.89
N ALA A 120 16.25 -22.19 4.34
CA ALA A 120 17.58 -22.76 4.16
C ALA A 120 18.14 -22.45 2.76
N THR A 121 19.19 -21.63 2.70
CA THR A 121 19.83 -21.25 1.43
C THR A 121 20.91 -22.24 0.98
N THR A 122 21.38 -23.11 1.88
CA THR A 122 22.38 -24.15 1.61
C THR A 122 22.08 -25.42 2.40
N SER A 123 22.69 -26.56 2.03
CA SER A 123 22.48 -27.83 2.73
C SER A 123 23.05 -27.88 4.16
N THR A 124 23.83 -26.87 4.55
CA THR A 124 24.38 -26.71 5.91
C THR A 124 23.64 -25.65 6.72
N ASP A 125 22.72 -24.93 6.08
CA ASP A 125 21.85 -23.94 6.69
C ASP A 125 20.69 -24.67 7.36
N THR A 126 20.45 -24.39 8.64
CA THR A 126 19.37 -25.07 9.38
C THR A 126 18.11 -24.25 9.21
N ASP A 127 17.09 -24.82 8.57
CA ASP A 127 15.76 -24.22 8.55
C ASP A 127 15.10 -24.38 9.93
N PHE A 128 14.81 -23.25 10.57
CA PHE A 128 14.10 -23.15 11.83
C PHE A 128 12.58 -23.08 11.63
N GLY A 129 12.07 -22.91 10.42
CA GLY A 129 10.63 -22.84 10.19
C GLY A 129 9.99 -21.53 10.66
N MET A 130 8.79 -21.62 11.24
CA MET A 130 8.01 -20.48 11.71
C MET A 130 8.04 -20.38 13.24
N HIS A 131 8.36 -19.19 13.74
CA HIS A 131 8.44 -18.86 15.15
C HIS A 131 7.66 -17.59 15.48
N TYR A 132 7.39 -17.36 16.76
CA TYR A 132 7.06 -16.01 17.23
C TYR A 132 7.84 -15.60 18.48
N SER A 133 8.03 -14.29 18.64
CA SER A 133 8.65 -13.64 19.79
C SER A 133 7.72 -12.57 20.34
N ILE A 134 7.86 -12.22 21.62
CA ILE A 134 7.03 -11.23 22.31
C ILE A 134 7.87 -9.98 22.60
N VAL A 135 7.40 -8.84 22.09
CA VAL A 135 7.91 -7.51 22.39
C VAL A 135 6.99 -6.86 23.42
N ASP A 136 7.57 -6.25 24.45
CA ASP A 136 6.86 -5.45 25.45
C ASP A 136 7.46 -4.03 25.46
N LEU A 137 6.69 -3.06 24.92
CA LEU A 137 7.09 -1.66 24.79
C LEU A 137 7.13 -0.93 26.14
N SER A 138 6.49 -1.44 27.19
CA SER A 138 6.55 -0.84 28.54
C SER A 138 7.94 -0.96 29.18
N LYS A 139 8.83 -1.79 28.62
CA LYS A 139 10.20 -2.03 29.09
C LYS A 139 11.17 -0.97 28.59
N ASN A 140 12.37 -0.98 29.17
CA ASN A 140 13.49 -0.13 28.78
C ASN A 140 13.11 1.36 28.62
N ASN A 141 12.32 1.89 29.56
CA ASN A 141 11.81 3.27 29.55
C ASN A 141 11.03 3.66 28.29
N GLY A 142 10.23 2.73 27.74
CA GLY A 142 9.40 2.98 26.54
C GLY A 142 10.07 2.59 25.22
N LYS A 143 11.34 2.17 25.23
CA LYS A 143 12.05 1.68 24.04
C LYS A 143 11.77 0.21 23.73
N GLY A 144 11.08 -0.47 24.64
CA GLY A 144 10.73 -1.87 24.53
C GLY A 144 11.86 -2.86 24.79
N ALA A 145 11.46 -4.12 24.96
CA ALA A 145 12.34 -5.27 25.06
C ALA A 145 11.68 -6.49 24.45
N VAL A 146 12.48 -7.36 23.83
CA VAL A 146 12.01 -8.71 23.46
C VAL A 146 12.03 -9.58 24.71
N THR A 147 10.87 -9.87 25.28
CA THR A 147 10.75 -10.56 26.58
C THR A 147 10.75 -12.07 26.47
N VAL A 148 10.28 -12.60 25.34
CA VAL A 148 10.32 -14.03 25.00
C VAL A 148 10.70 -14.17 23.53
N LYS A 149 11.58 -15.11 23.20
CA LYS A 149 12.08 -15.32 21.83
C LYS A 149 11.79 -16.72 21.33
N ASN A 150 11.55 -16.80 20.02
CA ASN A 150 11.59 -18.02 19.23
C ASN A 150 10.73 -19.15 19.84
N ILE A 151 9.47 -18.84 20.14
CA ILE A 151 8.48 -19.88 20.42
C ILE A 151 8.14 -20.54 19.10
N ASN A 152 8.49 -21.81 18.95
CA ASN A 152 8.24 -22.57 17.73
C ASN A 152 6.74 -22.76 17.48
N LEU A 153 6.32 -22.55 16.23
CA LEU A 153 4.98 -22.82 15.74
C LEU A 153 4.97 -23.98 14.74
N PHE A 154 5.98 -24.07 13.88
CA PHE A 154 6.09 -25.13 12.88
C PHE A 154 7.53 -25.23 12.33
N ASP A 155 8.04 -26.44 12.14
CA ASP A 155 9.47 -26.68 11.87
C ASP A 155 9.91 -26.44 10.41
N GLU A 156 8.97 -26.37 9.46
CA GLU A 156 9.28 -26.25 8.01
C GLU A 156 8.24 -25.38 7.32
N THR A 157 8.67 -24.30 6.70
CA THR A 157 7.75 -23.29 6.15
C THR A 157 8.20 -22.82 4.78
N SER A 158 7.26 -22.32 3.99
CA SER A 158 7.60 -21.44 2.87
C SER A 158 8.10 -20.09 3.41
N GLU A 159 8.77 -19.32 2.58
CA GLU A 159 9.30 -17.97 2.91
C GLU A 159 8.23 -16.88 3.05
N LYS A 160 6.99 -17.28 3.37
CA LYS A 160 5.81 -16.44 3.18
C LYS A 160 5.02 -16.30 4.46
N ILE A 161 4.55 -15.08 4.72
CA ILE A 161 3.67 -14.80 5.84
C ILE A 161 2.74 -13.63 5.52
N ALA A 162 1.50 -13.72 5.98
CA ALA A 162 0.50 -12.68 5.81
C ALA A 162 -0.35 -12.57 7.08
N ALA A 163 -0.95 -11.41 7.33
CA ALA A 163 -1.89 -11.25 8.42
C ALA A 163 -3.09 -10.37 8.04
N ILE A 164 -4.23 -10.59 8.68
CA ILE A 164 -5.45 -9.84 8.46
C ILE A 164 -6.32 -9.82 9.73
N ILE A 165 -7.06 -8.73 9.96
CA ILE A 165 -8.03 -8.68 11.07
C ILE A 165 -9.15 -9.65 10.77
N ARG A 166 -9.34 -10.64 11.64
CA ARG A 166 -10.45 -11.61 11.60
C ARG A 166 -11.77 -10.94 11.97
N ASN A 167 -11.77 -10.19 13.05
CA ASN A 167 -12.97 -9.55 13.59
C ASN A 167 -12.58 -8.23 14.25
N CYS A 168 -13.24 -7.14 13.86
CA CYS A 168 -12.92 -5.79 14.32
C CYS A 168 -13.30 -5.54 15.79
N PHE A 169 -14.27 -6.27 16.35
CA PHE A 169 -14.80 -6.02 17.70
C PHE A 169 -13.85 -6.52 18.77
N ASP A 170 -13.42 -7.77 18.65
CA ASP A 170 -12.42 -8.36 19.53
C ASP A 170 -10.99 -8.14 19.00
N ARG A 171 -10.87 -7.50 17.82
CA ARG A 171 -9.62 -7.23 17.10
C ARG A 171 -8.77 -8.48 16.90
N SER A 172 -9.40 -9.66 16.85
CA SER A 172 -8.70 -10.90 16.56
C SER A 172 -8.06 -10.84 15.18
N ILE A 173 -6.89 -11.46 15.04
CA ILE A 173 -6.06 -11.39 13.83
C ILE A 173 -5.72 -12.81 13.40
N TRP A 174 -5.84 -13.08 12.10
CA TRP A 174 -5.24 -14.26 11.49
C TRP A 174 -3.82 -13.96 11.07
N VAL A 175 -2.89 -14.85 11.40
CA VAL A 175 -1.54 -14.89 10.84
C VAL A 175 -1.41 -16.20 10.08
N VAL A 176 -1.08 -16.10 8.79
CA VAL A 176 -1.11 -17.22 7.86
C VAL A 176 0.24 -17.41 7.18
N THR A 177 0.61 -18.67 7.03
CA THR A 177 1.76 -19.11 6.22
C THR A 177 1.41 -20.36 5.41
N MET A 178 2.25 -20.72 4.44
CA MET A 178 2.18 -21.98 3.71
C MET A 178 3.29 -22.92 4.16
N VAL A 179 2.95 -24.17 4.41
CA VAL A 179 3.82 -25.23 4.92
C VAL A 179 3.61 -26.52 4.13
N PRO A 180 4.51 -27.51 4.25
CA PRO A 180 4.23 -28.85 3.79
C PRO A 180 3.15 -29.54 4.63
N ARG A 181 2.32 -30.37 4.00
CA ARG A 181 1.28 -31.14 4.71
C ARG A 181 1.83 -31.96 5.85
N ASP A 182 2.92 -32.65 5.58
CA ASP A 182 3.66 -33.50 6.50
C ASP A 182 5.14 -33.11 6.42
N SER A 183 5.84 -33.10 7.55
CA SER A 183 7.26 -32.75 7.60
C SER A 183 8.09 -33.60 6.64
N GLY A 184 9.00 -32.97 5.90
CA GLY A 184 9.85 -33.63 4.90
C GLY A 184 9.13 -33.98 3.60
N THR A 185 7.90 -33.49 3.39
CA THR A 185 7.27 -33.52 2.06
C THR A 185 7.70 -32.32 1.24
N ARG A 186 7.84 -32.52 -0.09
CA ARG A 186 8.41 -31.52 -1.00
C ARG A 186 7.50 -30.31 -1.25
N PHE A 187 6.19 -30.44 -1.00
CA PHE A 187 5.20 -29.48 -1.50
C PHE A 187 4.60 -28.65 -0.38
N PHE A 188 4.66 -27.32 -0.52
CA PHE A 188 3.95 -26.34 0.31
C PHE A 188 2.47 -26.27 -0.08
N ASP A 189 1.73 -27.33 0.21
CA ASP A 189 0.33 -27.51 -0.21
C ASP A 189 -0.69 -27.21 0.90
N THR A 190 -0.22 -26.68 2.03
CA THR A 190 -1.01 -26.53 3.24
C THR A 190 -0.88 -25.12 3.80
N VAL A 191 -2.01 -24.50 4.15
CA VAL A 191 -2.09 -23.24 4.87
C VAL A 191 -2.32 -23.51 6.35
N LEU A 192 -1.54 -22.83 7.20
CA LEU A 192 -1.78 -22.73 8.64
C LEU A 192 -2.28 -21.31 8.96
N ALA A 193 -3.41 -21.20 9.64
CA ALA A 193 -3.92 -19.94 10.17
C ALA A 193 -3.88 -19.94 11.70
N PHE A 194 -3.00 -19.12 12.27
CA PHE A 194 -2.89 -18.91 13.72
C PHE A 194 -3.75 -17.71 14.12
N GLU A 195 -4.58 -17.89 15.14
CA GLU A 195 -5.41 -16.79 15.66
C GLU A 195 -4.66 -16.06 16.78
N VAL A 196 -4.59 -14.74 16.69
CA VAL A 196 -4.12 -13.87 17.78
C VAL A 196 -5.32 -13.17 18.38
N THR A 197 -5.50 -13.31 19.70
CA THR A 197 -6.61 -12.71 20.46
C THR A 197 -6.07 -11.95 21.69
N ALA A 198 -6.95 -11.38 22.51
CA ALA A 198 -6.55 -10.78 23.79
C ALA A 198 -5.82 -11.76 24.74
N ASN A 199 -6.03 -13.07 24.57
CA ASN A 199 -5.33 -14.13 25.30
C ASN A 199 -3.94 -14.46 24.72
N GLY A 200 -3.57 -13.83 23.60
CA GLY A 200 -2.33 -14.05 22.86
C GLY A 200 -2.47 -14.99 21.66
N VAL A 201 -1.33 -15.54 21.22
CA VAL A 201 -1.24 -16.41 20.03
C VAL A 201 -1.80 -17.80 20.36
N ASN A 202 -2.80 -18.24 19.61
CA ASN A 202 -3.27 -19.62 19.63
C ASN A 202 -2.30 -20.49 18.80
N THR A 203 -1.46 -21.26 19.49
CA THR A 203 -0.44 -22.13 18.86
C THR A 203 -1.01 -23.36 18.17
N LYS A 204 -2.33 -23.56 18.18
CA LYS A 204 -3.02 -24.62 17.42
C LYS A 204 -3.71 -23.98 16.21
N PRO A 205 -3.07 -23.98 15.02
CA PRO A 205 -3.62 -23.31 13.87
C PRO A 205 -4.82 -24.07 13.29
N VAL A 206 -5.66 -23.35 12.57
CA VAL A 206 -6.55 -23.96 11.59
C VAL A 206 -5.70 -24.42 10.41
N LYS A 207 -5.80 -25.70 10.07
CA LYS A 207 -5.01 -26.33 8.99
C LYS A 207 -5.91 -26.63 7.80
N SER A 208 -5.54 -26.09 6.63
CA SER A 208 -6.22 -26.36 5.35
C SER A 208 -5.20 -26.85 4.32
N SER A 209 -5.34 -28.09 3.85
CA SER A 209 -4.48 -28.67 2.81
C SER A 209 -5.25 -28.77 1.49
N ILE A 210 -4.59 -28.43 0.38
CA ILE A 210 -5.17 -28.51 -0.97
C ILE A 210 -4.60 -29.73 -1.71
N PRO A 211 -5.39 -30.80 -1.92
CA PRO A 211 -4.93 -31.97 -2.64
C PRO A 211 -4.50 -31.67 -4.08
N GLY A 212 -3.30 -32.10 -4.46
CA GLY A 212 -2.80 -31.94 -5.83
C GLY A 212 -2.20 -30.57 -6.14
N LEU A 213 -2.10 -29.67 -5.15
CA LEU A 213 -1.31 -28.45 -5.25
C LEU A 213 0.18 -28.81 -5.21
N LEU A 214 0.92 -28.41 -6.24
CA LEU A 214 2.33 -28.78 -6.45
C LEU A 214 3.23 -27.54 -6.36
N ILE A 215 3.25 -26.87 -5.21
CA ILE A 215 4.14 -25.75 -4.95
C ILE A 215 5.40 -26.28 -4.29
N GLU A 216 6.54 -26.20 -4.97
CA GLU A 216 7.83 -26.65 -4.44
C GLU A 216 8.76 -25.49 -4.09
N ASP A 217 8.53 -24.33 -4.70
CA ASP A 217 9.35 -23.16 -4.52
C ASP A 217 8.81 -22.33 -3.34
N PRO A 218 9.59 -22.18 -2.25
CA PRO A 218 9.11 -21.51 -1.04
C PRO A 218 8.99 -20.00 -1.24
N ARG A 219 9.65 -19.43 -2.25
CA ARG A 219 9.85 -17.99 -2.45
C ARG A 219 8.60 -17.30 -3.02
N GLY A 220 8.52 -15.99 -2.84
CA GLY A 220 7.46 -15.11 -3.35
C GLY A 220 6.47 -14.64 -2.27
N TYR A 221 5.60 -13.71 -2.60
CA TYR A 221 4.75 -13.03 -1.61
C TYR A 221 3.43 -13.78 -1.39
N LEU A 222 2.98 -13.75 -0.13
CA LEU A 222 1.64 -14.14 0.30
C LEU A 222 0.91 -12.88 0.79
N LYS A 223 -0.30 -12.63 0.27
CA LYS A 223 -1.09 -11.44 0.57
C LYS A 223 -2.58 -11.76 0.66
N PHE A 224 -3.27 -11.11 1.59
CA PHE A 224 -4.73 -11.09 1.59
C PHE A 224 -5.25 -10.00 0.66
N SER A 225 -6.42 -10.21 0.06
CA SER A 225 -7.22 -9.11 -0.46
C SER A 225 -7.64 -8.18 0.69
N PRO A 226 -7.96 -6.90 0.41
CA PRO A 226 -8.36 -5.93 1.44
C PRO A 226 -9.52 -6.39 2.32
N ASP A 227 -10.49 -7.10 1.74
CA ASP A 227 -11.65 -7.69 2.43
C ASP A 227 -11.37 -9.05 3.09
N GLY A 228 -10.19 -9.63 2.85
CA GLY A 228 -9.76 -10.90 3.40
C GLY A 228 -10.42 -12.15 2.81
N THR A 229 -11.13 -12.04 1.69
CA THR A 229 -11.78 -13.19 1.06
C THR A 229 -10.86 -13.99 0.13
N ILE A 230 -9.76 -13.39 -0.33
CA ILE A 230 -8.78 -14.01 -1.21
C ILE A 230 -7.41 -14.00 -0.54
N LEU A 231 -6.71 -15.13 -0.58
CA LEU A 231 -5.29 -15.24 -0.24
C LEU A 231 -4.50 -15.54 -1.53
N VAL A 232 -3.69 -14.59 -2.00
CA VAL A 232 -2.83 -14.78 -3.18
C VAL A 232 -1.44 -15.26 -2.77
N SER A 233 -0.92 -16.23 -3.49
CA SER A 233 0.42 -16.81 -3.30
C SER A 233 1.18 -16.83 -4.62
N ALA A 234 2.24 -16.04 -4.69
CA ALA A 234 3.22 -16.05 -5.78
C ALA A 234 4.36 -17.00 -5.43
N ASN A 235 4.69 -17.95 -6.32
CA ASN A 235 5.60 -19.05 -5.99
C ASN A 235 6.73 -19.24 -7.00
N GLN A 236 7.28 -18.15 -7.57
CA GLN A 236 8.37 -18.24 -8.55
C GLN A 236 8.09 -19.31 -9.63
N THR A 237 8.92 -20.34 -9.72
CA THR A 237 8.80 -21.43 -10.70
C THR A 237 7.54 -22.27 -10.57
N SER A 238 6.91 -22.25 -9.40
CA SER A 238 5.69 -23.01 -9.11
C SER A 238 4.40 -22.24 -9.46
N GLY A 239 4.48 -20.95 -9.81
CA GLY A 239 3.36 -20.17 -10.37
C GLY A 239 2.55 -19.34 -9.36
N LEU A 240 1.42 -18.79 -9.82
CA LEU A 240 0.55 -17.85 -9.08
C LEU A 240 -0.81 -18.48 -8.77
N TYR A 241 -1.22 -18.43 -7.51
CA TYR A 241 -2.46 -19.04 -7.03
C TYR A 241 -3.27 -18.05 -6.19
N LEU A 242 -4.58 -17.99 -6.42
CA LEU A 242 -5.54 -17.28 -5.59
C LEU A 242 -6.38 -18.32 -4.87
N PHE A 243 -6.39 -18.29 -3.55
CA PHE A 243 -7.19 -19.18 -2.70
C PHE A 243 -8.40 -18.45 -2.14
N ASP A 244 -9.55 -19.11 -2.11
CA ASP A 244 -10.71 -18.62 -1.36
C ASP A 244 -10.43 -18.79 0.14
N PHE A 245 -10.45 -17.70 0.90
CA PHE A 245 -10.22 -17.69 2.35
C PHE A 245 -11.51 -17.32 3.08
N ASP A 246 -11.96 -18.19 3.98
CA ASP A 246 -13.05 -17.89 4.90
C ASP A 246 -12.49 -17.17 6.13
N ILE A 247 -12.64 -15.85 6.15
CA ILE A 247 -12.16 -14.98 7.24
C ILE A 247 -12.72 -15.38 8.61
N ASN A 248 -13.91 -15.98 8.68
CA ASN A 248 -14.51 -16.35 9.97
C ASN A 248 -13.87 -17.61 10.55
N SER A 249 -13.53 -18.57 9.70
CA SER A 249 -13.03 -19.88 10.10
C SER A 249 -11.52 -20.08 9.92
N GLY A 250 -10.83 -19.19 9.20
CA GLY A 250 -9.40 -19.28 8.93
C GLY A 250 -9.03 -20.37 7.91
N LYS A 251 -9.99 -20.87 7.13
CA LYS A 251 -9.80 -21.97 6.18
C LYS A 251 -9.65 -21.46 4.75
N ILE A 252 -8.73 -22.06 4.01
CA ILE A 252 -8.79 -22.07 2.55
C ILE A 252 -9.54 -23.31 2.03
N SER A 253 -10.15 -23.20 0.84
CA SER A 253 -10.87 -24.31 0.20
C SER A 253 -10.52 -24.58 -1.26
N ASP A 254 -10.73 -23.61 -2.16
CA ASP A 254 -10.52 -23.75 -3.61
C ASP A 254 -9.37 -22.83 -4.06
N TYR A 255 -8.90 -23.02 -5.29
CA TYR A 255 -7.92 -22.13 -5.88
C TYR A 255 -8.10 -21.89 -7.37
N THR A 256 -7.77 -20.66 -7.79
CA THR A 256 -7.59 -20.30 -9.19
C THR A 256 -6.10 -20.13 -9.47
N ARG A 257 -5.57 -20.84 -10.48
CA ARG A 257 -4.20 -20.64 -10.95
C ARG A 257 -4.17 -19.62 -12.09
N ILE A 258 -3.41 -18.54 -11.92
CA ILE A 258 -3.13 -17.58 -12.99
C ILE A 258 -1.84 -17.99 -13.70
N THR A 259 -1.90 -18.12 -15.02
CA THR A 259 -0.76 -18.45 -15.86
C THR A 259 -0.17 -17.17 -16.45
N ILE A 260 1.09 -16.87 -16.12
CA ILE A 260 1.79 -15.74 -16.71
C ILE A 260 2.42 -16.17 -18.03
N PRO A 261 2.01 -15.60 -19.19
CA PRO A 261 2.56 -15.97 -20.47
C PRO A 261 3.95 -15.34 -20.69
N GLY A 262 4.72 -15.91 -21.61
CA GLY A 262 6.00 -15.33 -22.04
C GLY A 262 7.18 -15.77 -21.17
N LYS A 263 8.31 -15.06 -21.35
CA LYS A 263 9.61 -15.41 -20.74
C LYS A 263 9.68 -15.06 -19.25
N ASN A 264 8.99 -13.99 -18.80
CA ASN A 264 9.05 -13.52 -17.42
C ASN A 264 7.89 -14.12 -16.59
N SER A 265 7.78 -15.44 -16.58
CA SER A 265 6.61 -16.16 -16.07
C SER A 265 6.68 -16.55 -14.59
N ASN A 266 7.74 -16.17 -13.88
CA ASN A 266 7.95 -16.54 -12.46
C ASN A 266 7.53 -15.39 -11.53
N PRO A 267 6.31 -15.43 -10.94
CA PRO A 267 5.82 -14.38 -10.04
C PRO A 267 6.59 -14.34 -8.72
N TYR A 268 6.76 -13.13 -8.18
CA TYR A 268 7.40 -12.92 -6.87
C TYR A 268 6.63 -11.95 -5.99
N GLY A 269 6.66 -10.65 -6.31
CA GLY A 269 5.88 -9.64 -5.58
C GLY A 269 4.45 -9.59 -6.10
N VAL A 270 3.48 -9.49 -5.19
CA VAL A 270 2.06 -9.31 -5.50
C VAL A 270 1.46 -8.30 -4.54
N GLU A 271 0.50 -7.53 -5.02
CA GLU A 271 -0.28 -6.59 -4.21
C GLU A 271 -1.65 -6.36 -4.85
N PHE A 272 -2.67 -6.15 -4.01
CA PHE A 272 -4.00 -5.77 -4.47
C PHE A 272 -4.11 -4.24 -4.58
N SER A 273 -4.96 -3.77 -5.49
CA SER A 273 -5.45 -2.40 -5.41
C SER A 273 -6.24 -2.18 -4.10
N PRO A 274 -6.36 -0.95 -3.59
CA PRO A 274 -7.11 -0.63 -2.37
C PRO A 274 -8.50 -1.28 -2.26
N SER A 275 -9.25 -1.34 -3.36
CA SER A 275 -10.58 -1.97 -3.46
C SER A 275 -10.54 -3.49 -3.51
N GLY A 276 -9.38 -4.08 -3.85
CA GLY A 276 -9.23 -5.51 -4.10
C GLY A 276 -9.59 -5.94 -5.53
N ARG A 277 -10.07 -5.04 -6.39
CA ARG A 277 -10.47 -5.38 -7.76
C ARG A 277 -9.28 -5.79 -8.63
N TYR A 278 -8.18 -5.04 -8.56
CA TYR A 278 -7.00 -5.32 -9.38
C TYR A 278 -5.93 -6.05 -8.59
N LEU A 279 -5.35 -7.09 -9.19
CA LEU A 279 -4.16 -7.77 -8.70
C LEU A 279 -2.95 -7.36 -9.53
N TYR A 280 -1.95 -6.79 -8.87
CA TYR A 280 -0.66 -6.47 -9.46
C TYR A 280 0.36 -7.58 -9.20
N VAL A 281 1.16 -7.89 -10.21
CA VAL A 281 2.15 -8.98 -10.15
C VAL A 281 3.47 -8.51 -10.74
N HIS A 282 4.54 -8.61 -9.97
CA HIS A 282 5.92 -8.49 -10.46
C HIS A 282 6.47 -9.91 -10.68
N SER A 283 6.75 -10.25 -11.93
CA SER A 283 7.28 -11.56 -12.33
C SER A 283 8.58 -11.44 -13.12
N THR A 284 9.43 -12.48 -13.14
CA THR A 284 10.76 -12.46 -13.78
C THR A 284 11.05 -13.73 -14.59
N ASN A 285 12.11 -13.73 -15.41
CA ASN A 285 12.52 -14.86 -16.25
C ASN A 285 13.36 -15.94 -15.55
N GLU A 286 13.45 -15.92 -14.21
CA GLU A 286 14.29 -16.81 -13.38
C GLU A 286 15.56 -17.30 -14.10
N VAL A 287 16.60 -16.47 -14.08
CA VAL A 287 17.93 -16.87 -14.56
C VAL A 287 18.83 -17.20 -13.38
N ILE A 288 19.62 -18.27 -13.53
CA ILE A 288 20.57 -18.72 -12.50
C ILE A 288 21.73 -17.72 -12.44
N PRO A 289 22.06 -17.15 -11.26
CA PRO A 289 23.27 -16.33 -11.09
C PRO A 289 24.53 -17.09 -11.55
N PRO A 290 25.50 -16.44 -12.23
CA PRO A 290 25.69 -15.00 -12.36
C PRO A 290 25.12 -14.41 -13.67
N SER A 291 24.09 -15.03 -14.27
CA SER A 291 23.46 -14.47 -15.47
C SER A 291 23.02 -13.03 -15.23
N LEU A 292 23.29 -12.14 -16.18
CA LEU A 292 22.86 -10.74 -16.14
C LEU A 292 21.68 -10.47 -17.09
N ASP A 293 21.16 -11.50 -17.75
CA ASP A 293 20.02 -11.40 -18.68
C ASP A 293 18.69 -11.44 -17.90
N TYR A 294 18.60 -10.67 -16.83
CA TYR A 294 17.38 -10.52 -16.06
C TYR A 294 16.36 -9.73 -16.87
N SER A 295 15.10 -10.16 -16.81
CA SER A 295 13.96 -9.42 -17.33
C SER A 295 12.75 -9.67 -16.43
N SER A 296 11.91 -8.65 -16.27
CA SER A 296 10.69 -8.74 -15.47
C SER A 296 9.51 -8.08 -16.15
N TYR A 297 8.31 -8.52 -15.76
CA TYR A 297 7.05 -7.85 -16.04
C TYR A 297 6.49 -7.22 -14.77
N LEU A 298 5.81 -6.09 -14.94
CA LEU A 298 4.75 -5.62 -14.05
C LEU A 298 3.42 -5.83 -14.77
N LEU A 299 2.55 -6.64 -14.16
CA LEU A 299 1.27 -7.03 -14.73
C LEU A 299 0.13 -6.58 -13.82
N GLN A 300 -1.04 -6.38 -14.39
CA GLN A 300 -2.30 -6.16 -13.69
C GLN A 300 -3.35 -7.15 -14.20
N TYR A 301 -4.15 -7.70 -13.30
CA TYR A 301 -5.31 -8.55 -13.60
C TYR A 301 -6.56 -7.95 -12.95
N ASP A 302 -7.68 -7.93 -13.68
CA ASP A 302 -9.00 -7.55 -13.16
C ASP A 302 -9.69 -8.80 -12.58
N LEU A 303 -9.85 -8.84 -11.26
CA LEU A 303 -10.44 -9.98 -10.56
C LEU A 303 -11.97 -10.04 -10.69
N GLU A 304 -12.61 -8.95 -11.10
CA GLU A 304 -14.05 -8.93 -11.42
C GLU A 304 -14.32 -9.36 -12.86
N SER A 305 -13.29 -9.51 -13.69
CA SER A 305 -13.44 -10.02 -15.06
C SER A 305 -13.97 -11.46 -15.06
N PRO A 306 -14.97 -11.79 -15.90
CA PRO A 306 -15.43 -13.17 -16.08
C PRO A 306 -14.32 -14.13 -16.52
N ASN A 307 -13.23 -13.60 -17.07
CA ASN A 307 -12.02 -14.34 -17.37
C ASN A 307 -10.79 -13.51 -16.94
N ILE A 308 -10.42 -13.67 -15.67
CA ILE A 308 -9.26 -13.04 -15.03
C ILE A 308 -8.01 -13.20 -15.90
N GLN A 309 -7.73 -14.41 -16.39
CA GLN A 309 -6.54 -14.70 -17.20
C GLN A 309 -6.44 -13.82 -18.46
N SER A 310 -7.58 -13.57 -19.12
CA SER A 310 -7.64 -12.74 -20.33
C SER A 310 -7.62 -11.23 -20.06
N SER A 311 -7.85 -10.81 -18.81
CA SER A 311 -7.82 -9.39 -18.41
C SER A 311 -6.42 -8.82 -18.25
N MET A 312 -5.39 -9.67 -18.35
CA MET A 312 -3.99 -9.30 -18.12
C MET A 312 -3.59 -8.06 -18.93
N ALA A 313 -3.13 -7.03 -18.23
CA ALA A 313 -2.46 -5.88 -18.81
C ALA A 313 -0.96 -5.90 -18.45
N LEU A 314 -0.10 -5.65 -19.44
CA LEU A 314 1.33 -5.43 -19.24
C LEU A 314 1.56 -3.94 -19.01
N LEU A 315 2.07 -3.58 -17.83
CA LEU A 315 2.32 -2.18 -17.45
C LEU A 315 3.78 -1.78 -17.68
N ASP A 316 4.72 -2.72 -17.49
CA ASP A 316 6.15 -2.48 -17.65
C ASP A 316 6.88 -3.79 -17.99
N GLU A 317 7.87 -3.72 -18.90
CA GLU A 317 8.84 -4.79 -19.14
C GLU A 317 10.25 -4.19 -19.13
N ARG A 318 11.12 -4.67 -18.24
CA ARG A 318 12.47 -4.11 -18.07
C ARG A 318 13.52 -5.15 -17.69
N PRO A 319 14.81 -4.86 -17.94
CA PRO A 319 15.92 -5.73 -17.55
C PRO A 319 16.28 -5.56 -16.07
N ILE A 320 15.31 -5.78 -15.19
CA ILE A 320 15.49 -5.79 -13.74
C ILE A 320 15.07 -7.15 -13.18
N TYR A 321 15.52 -7.44 -11.98
CA TYR A 321 15.24 -8.68 -11.29
C TYR A 321 13.81 -8.72 -10.71
N ARG A 322 13.58 -9.64 -9.78
CA ARG A 322 12.35 -9.70 -8.99
C ARG A 322 12.35 -8.62 -7.91
N GLY A 323 11.16 -8.32 -7.41
CA GLY A 323 10.97 -7.33 -6.37
C GLY A 323 9.58 -7.38 -5.75
N ALA A 324 9.46 -6.79 -4.57
CA ALA A 324 8.22 -6.69 -3.82
C ALA A 324 7.29 -5.65 -4.44
N LEU A 325 6.00 -5.86 -4.18
CA LEU A 325 4.94 -4.86 -4.33
C LEU A 325 4.31 -4.65 -2.95
N GLN A 326 4.10 -3.40 -2.56
CA GLN A 326 3.49 -3.07 -1.28
C GLN A 326 2.61 -1.83 -1.40
N LEU A 327 1.35 -1.95 -0.98
CA LEU A 327 0.42 -0.84 -0.88
C LEU A 327 0.84 0.09 0.27
N GLY A 328 0.93 1.39 -0.01
CA GLY A 328 1.14 2.47 0.95
C GLY A 328 -0.16 3.02 1.51
N GLU A 329 -0.09 3.66 2.68
CA GLU A 329 -1.25 4.32 3.31
C GLU A 329 -1.79 5.52 2.53
N ASN A 330 -1.11 5.95 1.46
CA ASN A 330 -1.57 6.97 0.53
C ASN A 330 -2.30 6.37 -0.69
N GLY A 331 -2.63 5.07 -0.66
CA GLY A 331 -3.37 4.39 -1.71
C GLY A 331 -2.53 4.07 -2.96
N LYS A 332 -1.20 4.25 -2.93
CA LYS A 332 -0.29 3.94 -4.05
C LYS A 332 0.47 2.64 -3.80
N ILE A 333 0.84 1.93 -4.86
CA ILE A 333 1.64 0.69 -4.75
C ILE A 333 3.10 0.98 -5.11
N TYR A 334 4.01 0.53 -4.26
CA TYR A 334 5.46 0.72 -4.41
C TYR A 334 6.12 -0.57 -4.86
N ARG A 335 7.11 -0.45 -5.76
CA ARG A 335 7.83 -1.57 -6.38
C ARG A 335 9.32 -1.43 -6.17
N THR A 336 9.98 -2.49 -5.70
CA THR A 336 11.45 -2.53 -5.63
C THR A 336 12.09 -2.88 -6.97
N LEU A 337 13.26 -2.32 -7.28
CA LEU A 337 13.83 -2.34 -8.63
C LEU A 337 15.20 -3.03 -8.74
N SER A 338 15.47 -4.03 -7.89
CA SER A 338 16.76 -4.74 -7.84
C SER A 338 17.30 -5.13 -9.22
N LYS A 339 18.61 -4.93 -9.45
CA LYS A 339 19.27 -5.27 -10.72
C LYS A 339 19.51 -6.77 -10.84
N ASN A 340 19.89 -7.40 -9.74
CA ASN A 340 20.09 -8.83 -9.59
C ASN A 340 19.89 -9.22 -8.11
N TYR A 341 20.19 -10.46 -7.75
CA TYR A 341 20.02 -10.94 -6.38
C TYR A 341 20.88 -10.19 -5.34
N PHE A 342 22.09 -9.75 -5.71
CA PHE A 342 23.06 -9.13 -4.79
C PHE A 342 23.15 -7.60 -4.91
N GLU A 343 22.53 -7.01 -5.94
CA GLU A 343 22.65 -5.59 -6.23
C GLU A 343 21.27 -4.95 -6.37
N GLY A 344 20.90 -4.17 -5.36
CA GLY A 344 19.74 -3.31 -5.36
C GLY A 344 19.90 -2.02 -6.19
N THR A 345 18.96 -1.09 -6.01
CA THR A 345 18.98 0.26 -6.58
C THR A 345 18.65 1.29 -5.51
N ASN A 346 18.91 2.57 -5.79
CA ASN A 346 18.50 3.67 -4.93
C ASN A 346 17.12 4.25 -5.30
N TYR A 347 16.28 3.49 -6.02
CA TYR A 347 14.98 3.96 -6.49
C TYR A 347 13.87 2.95 -6.22
N LEU A 348 12.69 3.45 -5.89
CA LEU A 348 11.44 2.68 -5.95
C LEU A 348 10.59 3.14 -7.12
N GLY A 349 9.90 2.18 -7.75
CA GLY A 349 8.82 2.45 -8.67
C GLY A 349 7.50 2.64 -7.95
N VAL A 350 6.58 3.38 -8.57
CA VAL A 350 5.26 3.69 -8.01
C VAL A 350 4.19 3.45 -9.07
N ILE A 351 3.14 2.74 -8.69
CA ILE A 351 1.86 2.74 -9.41
C ILE A 351 1.01 3.83 -8.75
N HIS A 352 0.80 4.93 -9.48
CA HIS A 352 0.17 6.13 -8.92
C HIS A 352 -1.34 6.02 -8.77
N ALA A 353 -2.00 5.23 -9.61
CA ALA A 353 -3.46 5.08 -9.63
C ALA A 353 -3.87 3.61 -9.66
N PRO A 354 -3.68 2.84 -8.57
CA PRO A 354 -3.88 1.39 -8.60
C PRO A 354 -5.32 0.91 -8.85
N GLU A 355 -6.30 1.80 -8.79
CA GLU A 355 -7.69 1.52 -9.17
C GLU A 355 -7.99 1.72 -10.66
N GLU A 356 -7.01 2.16 -11.45
CA GLU A 356 -7.21 2.41 -12.87
C GLU A 356 -6.75 1.23 -13.73
N GLN A 357 -7.51 0.94 -14.80
CA GLN A 357 -7.27 -0.22 -15.65
C GLN A 357 -6.08 -0.01 -16.61
N GLY A 358 -5.21 -1.01 -16.70
CA GLY A 358 -4.10 -1.06 -17.64
C GLY A 358 -3.13 0.11 -17.44
N LEU A 359 -2.71 0.73 -18.54
CA LEU A 359 -1.75 1.84 -18.50
C LEU A 359 -2.26 3.08 -17.75
N ALA A 360 -3.58 3.20 -17.55
CA ALA A 360 -4.15 4.27 -16.72
C ALA A 360 -3.74 4.14 -15.24
N ALA A 361 -3.24 2.97 -14.80
CA ALA A 361 -2.63 2.79 -13.49
C ALA A 361 -1.39 3.68 -13.24
N ASN A 362 -0.86 4.29 -14.30
CA ASN A 362 0.18 5.31 -14.26
C ASN A 362 1.43 4.84 -13.48
N TYR A 363 2.07 3.79 -13.99
CA TYR A 363 3.33 3.29 -13.41
C TYR A 363 4.51 4.21 -13.78
N GLN A 364 5.26 4.64 -12.77
CA GLN A 364 6.52 5.35 -12.89
C GLN A 364 7.66 4.50 -12.31
N HIS A 365 8.69 4.22 -13.11
CA HIS A 365 9.75 3.28 -12.73
C HIS A 365 10.72 3.81 -11.67
N ASP A 366 11.30 4.99 -11.85
CA ASP A 366 12.23 5.60 -10.89
C ASP A 366 11.53 6.77 -10.19
N ALA A 367 10.53 6.47 -9.38
CA ALA A 367 9.62 7.46 -8.83
C ALA A 367 10.10 8.09 -7.53
N ILE A 368 10.71 7.30 -6.65
CA ILE A 368 11.20 7.75 -5.34
C ILE A 368 12.71 7.55 -5.27
N ASP A 369 13.47 8.63 -5.09
CA ASP A 369 14.91 8.60 -4.88
C ASP A 369 15.23 8.39 -3.39
N LEU A 370 15.92 7.30 -3.06
CA LEU A 370 16.35 6.94 -1.71
C LEU A 370 17.71 7.58 -1.34
N GLY A 371 18.24 8.45 -2.20
CA GLY A 371 19.55 9.07 -2.06
C GLY A 371 20.66 8.02 -2.18
N ALA A 372 21.46 7.88 -1.12
CA ALA A 372 22.55 6.91 -1.06
C ALA A 372 22.13 5.53 -0.52
N LYS A 373 20.87 5.37 -0.11
CA LYS A 373 20.34 4.11 0.44
C LYS A 373 19.83 3.20 -0.66
N ILE A 374 19.82 1.90 -0.40
CA ILE A 374 19.55 0.89 -1.43
C ILE A 374 18.29 0.11 -1.05
N THR A 375 17.33 0.03 -1.97
CA THR A 375 16.28 -0.98 -1.95
C THR A 375 16.81 -2.28 -2.55
N ASN A 376 16.51 -3.40 -1.92
CA ASN A 376 16.76 -4.73 -2.48
C ASN A 376 15.44 -5.33 -3.00
N GLN A 377 15.09 -6.54 -2.61
CA GLN A 377 13.99 -7.30 -3.21
C GLN A 377 12.71 -7.26 -2.38
N GLY A 378 12.77 -6.85 -1.10
CA GLY A 378 11.65 -6.88 -0.18
C GLY A 378 11.19 -5.51 0.32
N LEU A 379 9.92 -5.46 0.72
CA LEU A 379 9.26 -4.36 1.43
C LEU A 379 8.51 -4.95 2.65
N PRO A 380 8.29 -4.16 3.72
CA PRO A 380 7.69 -4.68 4.94
C PRO A 380 6.23 -5.13 4.70
N PRO A 381 5.84 -6.38 5.04
CA PRO A 381 4.46 -6.78 5.03
C PRO A 381 3.74 -6.22 6.26
N PHE A 382 2.47 -5.88 6.09
CA PHE A 382 1.60 -5.37 7.15
C PHE A 382 0.37 -6.27 7.31
N ILE A 383 -0.36 -6.09 8.40
CA ILE A 383 -1.72 -6.62 8.52
C ILE A 383 -2.55 -5.92 7.45
N GLN A 384 -3.08 -6.68 6.48
CA GLN A 384 -3.69 -6.10 5.27
C GLN A 384 -4.81 -5.11 5.60
N SER A 385 -5.60 -5.39 6.63
CA SER A 385 -6.68 -4.50 7.11
C SER A 385 -6.22 -3.11 7.53
N PHE A 386 -4.94 -2.90 7.87
CA PHE A 386 -4.40 -1.56 8.18
C PHE A 386 -4.28 -0.68 6.92
N LEU A 387 -4.21 -1.32 5.75
CA LEU A 387 -4.12 -0.65 4.45
C LEU A 387 -5.48 -0.56 3.75
N SER A 388 -6.52 -1.21 4.30
CA SER A 388 -7.88 -1.28 3.73
C SER A 388 -8.74 -0.06 4.10
N GLY A 389 -9.60 0.36 3.19
CA GLY A 389 -10.66 1.36 3.38
C GLY A 389 -11.44 1.56 2.10
N ASP A 390 -12.76 1.69 2.18
CA ASP A 390 -13.63 1.97 1.05
C ASP A 390 -13.38 3.39 0.51
N ASN A 391 -13.49 3.58 -0.79
CA ASN A 391 -13.39 4.92 -1.35
C ASN A 391 -14.64 5.74 -1.06
N ILE A 392 -14.45 6.99 -0.65
CA ILE A 392 -15.58 7.88 -0.28
C ILE A 392 -15.71 9.10 -1.17
N VAL A 393 -14.79 9.34 -2.08
CA VAL A 393 -14.92 10.43 -3.05
C VAL A 393 -15.54 9.89 -4.33
N LYS A 394 -16.64 10.50 -4.78
CA LYS A 394 -17.27 10.12 -6.05
C LYS A 394 -16.75 10.89 -7.26
N ASN A 395 -16.67 10.16 -8.36
CA ASN A 395 -16.50 10.65 -9.71
C ASN A 395 -17.84 11.13 -10.29
N GLU A 396 -17.78 11.88 -11.39
CA GLU A 396 -18.98 12.40 -12.07
C GLU A 396 -19.89 11.29 -12.61
N ASP A 397 -19.30 10.12 -12.91
CA ASP A 397 -20.00 8.92 -13.35
C ASP A 397 -20.62 8.10 -12.20
N GLY A 398 -20.38 8.51 -10.95
CA GLY A 398 -20.89 7.86 -9.75
C GLY A 398 -20.01 6.73 -9.19
N THR A 399 -18.82 6.48 -9.75
CA THR A 399 -17.81 5.57 -9.17
C THR A 399 -17.06 6.23 -8.01
N PHE A 400 -16.39 5.45 -7.16
CA PHE A 400 -15.57 5.97 -6.06
C PHE A 400 -14.07 5.95 -6.40
N THR A 401 -13.26 6.84 -5.81
CA THR A 401 -11.81 6.93 -6.02
C THR A 401 -11.01 7.16 -4.72
N ASP A 402 -9.79 6.62 -4.63
CA ASP A 402 -8.89 6.80 -3.48
C ASP A 402 -8.27 8.19 -3.43
N SER A 403 -8.13 8.84 -4.59
CA SER A 403 -7.53 10.17 -4.65
C SER A 403 -8.14 11.01 -5.76
N LYS A 404 -8.34 12.30 -5.49
CA LYS A 404 -8.93 13.21 -6.47
C LYS A 404 -8.26 14.58 -6.42
N MET A 405 -7.79 15.03 -7.57
CA MET A 405 -7.40 16.43 -7.77
C MET A 405 -8.64 17.27 -8.06
N ILE A 406 -8.77 18.39 -7.36
CA ILE A 406 -9.86 19.36 -7.48
C ILE A 406 -9.26 20.73 -7.81
N CYS A 407 -9.79 21.45 -8.79
CA CYS A 407 -9.36 22.82 -8.98
C CYS A 407 -9.95 23.73 -7.91
N GLU A 408 -9.19 24.71 -7.44
CA GLU A 408 -9.68 25.72 -6.50
C GLU A 408 -10.98 26.37 -7.01
N GLY A 409 -11.98 26.43 -6.13
CA GLY A 409 -13.33 26.90 -6.40
C GLY A 409 -14.28 25.89 -7.05
N ASP A 410 -13.81 24.71 -7.49
CA ASP A 410 -14.72 23.62 -7.86
C ASP A 410 -15.36 22.99 -6.62
N ALA A 411 -16.50 22.35 -6.83
CA ALA A 411 -17.18 21.58 -5.81
C ALA A 411 -16.75 20.11 -5.85
N PHE A 412 -16.69 19.47 -4.69
CA PHE A 412 -16.55 18.02 -4.59
C PHE A 412 -17.42 17.46 -3.47
N THR A 413 -17.76 16.17 -3.59
CA THR A 413 -18.57 15.47 -2.62
C THR A 413 -17.84 14.22 -2.15
N MET A 414 -17.78 14.07 -0.84
CA MET A 414 -17.44 12.83 -0.17
C MET A 414 -18.73 12.19 0.30
N GLU A 415 -18.92 10.92 0.01
CA GLU A 415 -20.06 10.15 0.46
C GLU A 415 -19.74 8.68 0.66
N THR A 416 -20.52 8.04 1.52
CA THR A 416 -20.53 6.58 1.71
C THR A 416 -21.90 6.05 1.32
N ASP A 417 -22.07 4.73 1.42
CA ASP A 417 -23.39 4.14 1.43
C ASP A 417 -24.24 4.67 2.59
N SER A 418 -25.51 4.92 2.31
CA SER A 418 -26.50 5.37 3.29
C SER A 418 -27.08 4.16 4.04
N ILE A 419 -26.50 3.84 5.19
CA ILE A 419 -26.98 2.80 6.11
C ILE A 419 -28.01 3.40 7.09
N PRO A 420 -29.28 2.94 7.09
CA PRO A 420 -30.30 3.46 7.99
C PRO A 420 -29.93 3.26 9.46
N GLY A 421 -29.87 4.33 10.24
CA GLY A 421 -29.57 4.27 11.68
C GLY A 421 -28.08 4.20 12.04
N ALA A 422 -27.18 4.20 11.05
CA ALA A 422 -25.75 4.24 11.29
C ALA A 422 -25.27 5.61 11.79
N ILE A 423 -24.14 5.61 12.48
CA ILE A 423 -23.43 6.81 12.92
C ILE A 423 -22.22 7.01 12.01
N TYR A 424 -22.05 8.24 11.50
CA TYR A 424 -20.96 8.61 10.61
C TYR A 424 -20.02 9.54 11.36
N ILE A 425 -18.76 9.12 11.53
CA ILE A 425 -17.72 9.90 12.20
C ILE A 425 -16.70 10.30 11.14
N TRP A 426 -16.70 11.57 10.76
CA TRP A 426 -15.78 12.11 9.76
C TRP A 426 -14.53 12.70 10.41
N GLU A 427 -13.39 12.54 9.76
CA GLU A 427 -12.14 13.18 10.11
C GLU A 427 -11.36 13.62 8.86
N LYS A 428 -10.49 14.60 9.08
CA LYS A 428 -9.54 15.09 8.09
C LYS A 428 -8.16 15.16 8.73
N ASP A 429 -7.18 14.48 8.15
CA ASP A 429 -5.80 14.42 8.64
C ASP A 429 -5.74 14.05 10.14
N GLY A 430 -6.58 13.10 10.56
CA GLY A 430 -6.73 12.65 11.95
C GLY A 430 -7.47 13.62 12.88
N ASN A 431 -7.99 14.74 12.36
CA ASN A 431 -8.77 15.71 13.14
C ASN A 431 -10.28 15.51 12.89
N PRO A 432 -11.10 15.28 13.94
CA PRO A 432 -12.53 15.07 13.79
C PRO A 432 -13.28 16.26 13.18
N LEU A 433 -14.08 16.01 12.14
CA LEU A 433 -14.98 16.97 11.50
C LEU A 433 -16.39 16.91 12.14
N THR A 434 -16.47 17.35 13.39
CA THR A 434 -17.66 17.20 14.25
C THR A 434 -18.98 17.81 13.72
N SER A 435 -18.92 18.70 12.73
CA SER A 435 -20.10 19.29 12.09
C SER A 435 -20.77 18.39 11.05
N ILE A 436 -20.16 17.25 10.71
CA ILE A 436 -20.61 16.32 9.69
C ILE A 436 -21.09 15.05 10.37
N THR A 437 -22.38 14.73 10.23
CA THR A 437 -22.99 13.57 10.91
C THR A 437 -23.77 12.65 9.96
N GLY A 438 -23.77 12.96 8.66
CA GLY A 438 -24.46 12.18 7.63
C GLY A 438 -23.48 11.37 6.79
N PHE A 439 -24.04 10.53 5.92
CA PHE A 439 -23.28 9.73 4.95
C PHE A 439 -22.66 10.56 3.80
N ARG A 440 -22.90 11.88 3.75
CA ARG A 440 -22.44 12.76 2.68
C ARG A 440 -21.94 14.09 3.23
N HIS A 441 -20.84 14.57 2.68
CA HIS A 441 -20.31 15.92 2.84
C HIS A 441 -19.95 16.52 1.49
N THR A 442 -20.41 17.74 1.22
CA THR A 442 -20.10 18.46 -0.03
C THR A 442 -19.40 19.76 0.31
N ILE A 443 -18.23 19.97 -0.29
CA ILE A 443 -17.52 21.24 -0.30
C ILE A 443 -17.88 21.92 -1.62
N THR A 444 -18.53 23.08 -1.56
CA THR A 444 -19.09 23.76 -2.74
C THR A 444 -18.13 24.72 -3.42
N ASN A 445 -17.03 25.06 -2.75
CA ASN A 445 -16.02 25.99 -3.25
C ASN A 445 -14.70 25.63 -2.56
N ALA A 446 -13.98 24.66 -3.15
CA ALA A 446 -12.76 24.11 -2.56
C ALA A 446 -11.64 25.15 -2.51
N ASP A 447 -10.89 25.17 -1.41
CA ASP A 447 -9.64 25.92 -1.30
C ASP A 447 -8.46 25.02 -0.90
N GLN A 448 -7.24 25.56 -0.86
CA GLN A 448 -6.05 24.75 -0.52
C GLN A 448 -6.12 24.12 0.87
N ALA A 449 -6.85 24.74 1.81
CA ALA A 449 -7.05 24.19 3.14
C ALA A 449 -8.04 23.02 3.15
N ASP A 450 -8.73 22.74 2.04
CA ASP A 450 -9.56 21.55 1.84
C ASP A 450 -8.76 20.33 1.35
N SER A 451 -7.50 20.49 0.92
CA SER A 451 -6.58 19.37 0.65
C SER A 451 -6.29 18.54 1.89
N GLY A 452 -6.19 17.23 1.77
CA GLY A 452 -5.84 16.32 2.86
C GLY A 452 -6.46 14.94 2.73
N LYS A 453 -6.19 14.07 3.71
CA LYS A 453 -6.78 12.74 3.82
C LYS A 453 -8.10 12.82 4.58
N TYR A 454 -9.19 12.47 3.90
CA TYR A 454 -10.50 12.35 4.52
C TYR A 454 -10.78 10.90 4.85
N GLN A 455 -11.39 10.70 6.00
CA GLN A 455 -11.84 9.39 6.46
C GLN A 455 -13.20 9.51 7.12
N VAL A 456 -13.98 8.44 7.00
CA VAL A 456 -15.25 8.27 7.68
C VAL A 456 -15.33 6.88 8.25
N GLU A 457 -15.64 6.80 9.54
CA GLU A 457 -16.04 5.56 10.19
C GLU A 457 -17.57 5.49 10.23
N VAL A 458 -18.14 4.44 9.64
CA VAL A 458 -19.58 4.19 9.60
C VAL A 458 -19.91 3.08 10.58
N ILE A 459 -20.48 3.43 11.71
CA ILE A 459 -20.89 2.49 12.75
C ILE A 459 -22.33 2.05 12.46
N SER A 460 -22.51 0.79 12.08
CA SER A 460 -23.82 0.18 11.85
C SER A 460 -24.68 0.23 13.14
N PRO A 461 -26.02 0.39 13.02
CA PRO A 461 -26.90 0.19 14.17
C PRO A 461 -26.93 -1.27 14.65
N ASP A 462 -26.49 -2.24 13.84
CA ASP A 462 -26.29 -3.61 14.27
C ASP A 462 -24.97 -3.71 15.04
N PRO A 463 -25.00 -3.98 16.37
CA PRO A 463 -23.79 -4.05 17.18
C PRO A 463 -22.89 -5.25 16.85
N PHE A 464 -23.27 -6.11 15.90
CA PHE A 464 -22.48 -7.23 15.42
C PHE A 464 -21.86 -7.00 14.03
N GLU A 465 -22.10 -5.85 13.39
CA GLU A 465 -21.46 -5.46 12.14
C GLU A 465 -20.26 -4.53 12.37
N CYS A 466 -19.12 -4.88 11.77
CA CYS A 466 -17.92 -4.07 11.87
C CYS A 466 -18.16 -2.64 11.34
N PRO A 467 -17.55 -1.63 11.98
CA PRO A 467 -17.53 -0.29 11.39
C PRO A 467 -16.93 -0.37 9.98
N LEU A 468 -17.61 0.22 9.00
CA LEU A 468 -17.02 0.41 7.68
C LEU A 468 -16.11 1.63 7.74
N LEU A 469 -14.96 1.52 7.09
CA LEU A 469 -13.98 2.58 7.04
C LEU A 469 -13.87 3.06 5.61
N GLY A 470 -14.24 4.31 5.39
CA GLY A 470 -14.09 4.97 4.11
C GLY A 470 -12.92 5.95 4.13
N LYS A 471 -12.14 6.06 3.05
CA LYS A 471 -10.95 6.91 2.90
C LYS A 471 -10.86 7.49 1.50
N SER A 472 -10.38 8.73 1.38
CA SER A 472 -9.91 9.29 0.12
C SER A 472 -8.96 10.47 0.38
N SER A 473 -7.98 10.68 -0.50
CA SER A 473 -7.11 11.85 -0.50
C SER A 473 -7.63 12.91 -1.46
N ILE A 474 -7.76 14.15 -1.01
CA ILE A 474 -8.12 15.28 -1.85
C ILE A 474 -6.92 16.19 -2.01
N GLU A 475 -6.60 16.54 -3.24
CA GLU A 475 -5.60 17.55 -3.56
C GLU A 475 -6.30 18.71 -4.28
N VAL A 476 -6.37 19.87 -3.63
CA VAL A 476 -6.90 21.09 -4.24
C VAL A 476 -5.76 21.88 -4.86
N ILE A 477 -5.75 21.94 -6.19
CA ILE A 477 -4.76 22.68 -6.97
C ILE A 477 -5.27 24.08 -7.33
N PRO A 478 -4.43 25.12 -7.24
CA PRO A 478 -4.83 26.46 -7.67
C PRO A 478 -5.18 26.46 -9.16
N ARG A 479 -6.20 27.23 -9.54
CA ARG A 479 -6.46 27.43 -10.97
C ARG A 479 -5.30 28.19 -11.59
N PRO A 480 -4.86 27.81 -12.81
CA PRO A 480 -3.97 28.64 -13.60
C PRO A 480 -4.55 30.06 -13.71
N SER A 481 -3.68 31.07 -13.69
CA SER A 481 -4.12 32.47 -13.80
C SER A 481 -5.05 32.66 -15.00
N SER A 482 -6.23 33.25 -14.77
CA SER A 482 -7.18 33.56 -15.84
C SER A 482 -6.73 34.71 -16.74
N GLN A 483 -5.65 35.42 -16.36
CA GLN A 483 -5.03 36.46 -17.17
C GLN A 483 -3.55 36.12 -17.33
N LEU A 484 -3.21 35.74 -18.55
CA LEU A 484 -1.84 35.58 -19.01
C LEU A 484 -1.62 36.63 -20.09
N SER A 485 -0.57 37.43 -19.93
CA SER A 485 -0.19 38.44 -20.93
C SER A 485 1.21 38.11 -21.44
N LEU A 486 1.31 37.81 -22.71
CA LEU A 486 2.60 37.76 -23.40
C LEU A 486 2.89 39.15 -23.99
N THR A 487 4.04 39.71 -23.67
CA THR A 487 4.53 40.96 -24.28
C THR A 487 5.91 40.68 -24.85
N GLU A 488 6.02 40.72 -26.16
CA GLU A 488 7.27 40.54 -26.87
C GLU A 488 7.56 41.79 -27.70
N CYS A 489 8.83 42.13 -27.86
CA CYS A 489 9.21 43.26 -28.70
C CYS A 489 9.05 42.89 -30.17
N ASP A 490 8.58 43.84 -30.97
CA ASP A 490 8.58 43.68 -32.41
C ASP A 490 10.01 43.80 -32.95
N PHE A 491 10.58 42.64 -33.30
CA PHE A 491 11.92 42.54 -33.87
C PHE A 491 11.92 42.55 -35.41
N ASP A 492 10.78 42.81 -36.06
CA ASP A 492 10.75 42.92 -37.51
C ASP A 492 11.59 44.12 -37.98
N MET A 493 12.66 43.80 -38.73
CA MET A 493 13.59 44.79 -39.26
C MET A 493 13.02 45.58 -40.44
N GLU A 494 11.93 45.12 -41.07
CA GLU A 494 11.26 45.85 -42.14
C GLU A 494 10.36 46.96 -41.60
N ASN A 495 9.64 46.75 -40.48
CA ASN A 495 8.74 47.75 -39.90
C ASN A 495 8.39 47.54 -38.40
N SER A 496 9.27 47.93 -37.49
CA SER A 496 9.14 47.80 -36.01
C SER A 496 7.94 48.51 -35.32
N ILE A 497 6.96 49.03 -36.06
CA ILE A 497 5.80 49.76 -35.52
C ILE A 497 4.45 49.27 -36.04
N ASP A 498 4.40 48.24 -36.90
CA ASP A 498 3.11 47.66 -37.34
C ASP A 498 2.59 46.56 -36.40
N GLY A 499 3.42 46.04 -35.49
CA GLY A 499 3.01 45.03 -34.53
C GLY A 499 2.87 43.63 -35.14
N LEU A 500 3.40 43.42 -36.35
CA LEU A 500 3.45 42.13 -37.03
C LEU A 500 4.80 41.49 -36.78
N THR A 501 4.85 40.64 -35.75
CA THR A 501 6.09 39.95 -35.38
C THR A 501 5.82 38.47 -35.10
N GLN A 502 6.87 37.67 -35.17
CA GLN A 502 6.81 36.26 -34.78
C GLN A 502 6.94 36.18 -33.25
N LEU A 503 5.99 35.50 -32.62
CA LEU A 503 5.86 35.35 -31.18
C LEU A 503 6.08 33.89 -30.79
N ASN A 504 6.82 33.68 -29.71
CA ASN A 504 6.87 32.36 -29.07
C ASN A 504 5.83 32.31 -27.95
N LEU A 505 4.63 31.80 -28.28
CA LEU A 505 3.52 31.70 -27.32
C LEU A 505 3.84 30.80 -26.12
N LEU A 506 4.77 29.85 -26.26
CA LEU A 506 5.22 28.98 -25.16
C LEU A 506 5.96 29.74 -24.06
N SER A 507 6.41 30.98 -24.32
CA SER A 507 7.06 31.82 -23.32
C SER A 507 6.10 32.51 -22.35
N ILE A 508 4.79 32.26 -22.48
CA ILE A 508 3.78 32.93 -21.65
C ILE A 508 3.81 32.54 -20.17
N SER A 509 4.37 31.36 -19.86
CA SER A 509 4.65 30.91 -18.50
C SER A 509 5.82 29.93 -18.54
N GLU A 510 6.76 30.08 -17.60
CA GLU A 510 7.87 29.12 -17.41
C GLU A 510 7.53 28.02 -16.40
N ASP A 511 6.27 27.93 -15.93
CA ASP A 511 5.86 26.91 -14.96
C ASP A 511 5.84 25.51 -15.62
N PRO A 512 6.74 24.59 -15.22
CA PRO A 512 6.83 23.25 -15.80
C PRO A 512 5.63 22.36 -15.44
N GLY A 513 4.77 22.77 -14.50
CA GLY A 513 3.56 22.07 -14.11
C GLY A 513 2.33 22.39 -14.97
N LEU A 514 2.43 23.32 -15.93
CA LEU A 514 1.30 23.75 -16.77
C LEU A 514 1.54 23.39 -18.24
N SER A 515 0.50 22.86 -18.90
CA SER A 515 0.45 22.69 -20.35
C SER A 515 -0.53 23.69 -20.97
N PHE A 516 -0.13 24.33 -22.07
CA PHE A 516 -0.96 25.31 -22.75
C PHE A 516 -1.31 24.86 -24.16
N GLU A 517 -2.59 24.99 -24.51
CA GLU A 517 -3.06 24.97 -25.90
C GLU A 517 -3.45 26.38 -26.31
N PHE A 518 -3.01 26.79 -27.50
CA PHE A 518 -3.19 28.16 -28.00
C PHE A 518 -4.19 28.17 -29.14
N TYR A 519 -5.06 29.17 -29.14
CA TYR A 519 -6.10 29.36 -30.14
C TYR A 519 -6.07 30.82 -30.60
N GLU A 520 -6.27 31.05 -31.90
CA GLU A 520 -6.24 32.40 -32.49
C GLU A 520 -7.46 33.22 -32.11
N SER A 521 -8.60 32.56 -31.87
CA SER A 521 -9.84 33.21 -31.44
C SER A 521 -10.65 32.34 -30.48
N ILE A 522 -11.66 32.95 -29.83
CA ILE A 522 -12.65 32.23 -29.01
C ILE A 522 -13.40 31.20 -29.87
N ALA A 523 -13.70 31.53 -31.13
CA ALA A 523 -14.40 30.61 -32.03
C ALA A 523 -13.53 29.38 -32.36
N ASP A 524 -12.23 29.57 -32.53
CA ASP A 524 -11.29 28.48 -32.77
C ASP A 524 -11.13 27.59 -31.53
N ARG A 525 -11.06 28.18 -30.34
CA ARG A 525 -11.11 27.44 -29.07
C ARG A 525 -12.38 26.59 -28.97
N ASP A 526 -13.55 27.19 -29.20
CA ASP A 526 -14.83 26.50 -29.08
C ASP A 526 -15.01 25.39 -30.15
N ALA A 527 -14.32 25.52 -31.29
CA ALA A 527 -14.24 24.50 -32.34
C ALA A 527 -13.05 23.52 -32.19
N ASN A 528 -12.23 23.70 -31.15
CA ASN A 528 -10.98 22.99 -30.90
C ASN A 528 -9.97 23.01 -32.06
N ILE A 529 -9.80 24.18 -32.69
CA ILE A 529 -8.86 24.44 -33.78
C ILE A 529 -7.61 25.13 -33.19
N THR A 530 -6.62 24.33 -32.80
CA THR A 530 -5.39 24.81 -32.16
C THR A 530 -4.42 25.47 -33.15
N ILE A 531 -3.66 26.46 -32.69
CA ILE A 531 -2.48 26.99 -33.40
C ILE A 531 -1.43 25.86 -33.50
N THR A 532 -1.01 25.52 -34.71
CA THR A 532 -0.12 24.36 -34.96
C THR A 532 1.36 24.62 -34.70
N SER A 533 1.76 25.88 -34.56
CA SER A 533 3.17 26.28 -34.37
C SER A 533 3.27 27.44 -33.36
N PRO A 534 2.92 27.20 -32.08
CA PRO A 534 2.91 28.24 -31.04
C PRO A 534 4.29 28.85 -30.79
N GLU A 535 5.38 28.14 -31.06
CA GLU A 535 6.76 28.63 -30.96
C GLU A 535 7.14 29.67 -32.03
N ALA A 536 6.32 29.81 -33.06
CA ALA A 536 6.54 30.64 -34.23
C ALA A 536 5.25 31.32 -34.71
N TYR A 537 4.35 31.64 -33.79
CA TYR A 537 3.06 32.23 -34.13
C TYR A 537 3.25 33.63 -34.71
N GLN A 538 2.64 33.93 -35.85
CA GLN A 538 2.56 35.29 -36.35
C GLN A 538 1.17 35.86 -36.06
N ASN A 539 1.15 37.01 -35.39
CA ASN A 539 -0.05 37.82 -35.31
C ASN A 539 -0.40 38.35 -36.72
N TYR A 540 -1.55 37.96 -37.28
CA TYR A 540 -2.06 38.47 -38.56
C TYR A 540 -3.12 39.57 -38.41
N GLN A 541 -3.47 39.96 -37.18
CA GLN A 541 -4.47 40.97 -36.84
C GLN A 541 -3.88 42.00 -35.86
N ALA A 542 -3.11 42.96 -36.39
CA ALA A 542 -2.70 44.17 -35.67
C ALA A 542 -3.73 45.31 -35.83
#